data_AF-F3CFB0-F1
#
_entry.id   AF-F3CFB0-F1
#
_cell.length_a   1.000
_cell.length_b   1.000
_cell.length_c   1.000
_cell.angle_alpha   90.00
_cell.angle_beta   90.00
_cell.angle_gamma   90.00
#
_symmetry.space_group_name_H-M   'P 1'
#
loop_
_entity.id
_entity.type
_entity.pdbx_description
1 polymer ?
#
loop_
_entity_poly.entity_id
_entity_poly.type
_entity_poly.pdbx_seq_one_letter_code
_entity_poly.pdbx_strand_id
1 'polypeptide(L)'
;PKRPECIAPASPGGGFDLTCKLVQSALINEKILTSPIRVTYMPGGVGAVAYNAVVAQRPADAGTLVAWSSGSLLNLAQGKFGRFDENAVRWLAAVGTSYGAIAVKSGSPYKNPAD
;
A
#
# COMPACT_ATOMS: atom_id res chain seq x y z
N PRO A 1 2.63 -0.85 -20.86
CA PRO A 1 2.77 0.52 -20.31
C PRO A 1 4.18 1.07 -20.52
N LYS A 2 4.35 2.37 -20.84
CA LYS A 2 5.69 2.96 -21.11
C LYS A 2 6.59 3.03 -19.87
N ARG A 3 6.01 3.27 -18.69
CA ARG A 3 6.72 3.35 -17.40
C ARG A 3 5.80 2.81 -16.29
N PRO A 4 5.67 1.48 -16.15
CA PRO A 4 4.82 0.93 -15.11
C PRO A 4 5.41 1.23 -13.72
N GLU A 5 4.56 1.56 -12.76
CA GLU A 5 4.96 1.80 -11.37
C GLU A 5 3.97 1.28 -10.34
N CYS A 6 4.48 0.97 -9.15
CA CYS A 6 3.70 0.71 -7.95
C CYS A 6 4.05 1.76 -6.91
N ILE A 7 3.05 2.54 -6.48
CA ILE A 7 3.19 3.56 -5.44
C ILE A 7 3.00 2.90 -4.07
N ALA A 8 4.05 2.95 -3.25
CA ALA A 8 4.01 2.57 -1.85
C ALA A 8 3.73 3.81 -0.97
N PRO A 9 2.59 3.89 -0.25
CA PRO A 9 2.22 5.06 0.55
C PRO A 9 2.95 5.22 1.90
N ALA A 10 4.21 4.78 1.98
CA ALA A 10 5.04 4.84 3.18
C ALA A 10 6.52 4.85 2.80
N SER A 11 7.39 4.95 3.80
CA SER A 11 8.83 4.74 3.65
C SER A 11 9.16 3.28 3.30
N PRO A 12 10.34 3.01 2.72
CA PRO A 12 10.82 1.66 2.42
C PRO A 12 10.83 0.73 3.65
N GLY A 13 10.67 -0.57 3.44
CA GLY A 13 10.75 -1.60 4.48
C GLY A 13 9.44 -1.92 5.20
N GLY A 14 8.37 -1.15 4.98
CA GLY A 14 7.05 -1.42 5.54
C GLY A 14 6.17 -2.33 4.66
N GLY A 15 4.95 -2.63 5.14
CA GLY A 15 4.01 -3.50 4.43
C GLY A 15 3.63 -3.01 3.02
N PHE A 16 3.51 -1.70 2.80
CA PHE A 16 3.24 -1.15 1.46
C PHE A 16 4.39 -1.39 0.47
N ASP A 17 5.64 -1.25 0.93
CA ASP A 17 6.84 -1.55 0.13
C ASP A 17 6.88 -3.04 -0.22
N LEU A 18 6.66 -3.91 0.78
CA LEU A 18 6.57 -5.35 0.58
C LEU A 18 5.50 -5.71 -0.47
N THR A 19 4.32 -5.12 -0.39
CA THR A 19 3.25 -5.30 -1.39
C THR A 19 3.71 -4.93 -2.79
N CYS A 20 4.34 -3.77 -2.98
CA CYS A 20 4.85 -3.36 -4.29
C CYS A 20 5.98 -4.27 -4.81
N LYS A 21 6.85 -4.77 -3.92
CA LYS A 21 7.90 -5.74 -4.27
C LYS A 21 7.31 -7.09 -4.66
N LEU A 22 6.27 -7.56 -3.98
CA LEU A 22 5.56 -8.78 -4.36
C LEU A 22 4.95 -8.66 -5.75
N VAL A 23 4.30 -7.53 -6.06
CA VAL A 23 3.80 -7.24 -7.41
C VAL A 23 4.94 -7.22 -8.44
N GLN A 24 6.06 -6.57 -8.10
CA GLN A 24 7.23 -6.51 -8.96
C GLN A 24 7.75 -7.91 -9.32
N SER A 25 7.96 -8.77 -8.32
CA SER A 25 8.42 -10.14 -8.54
C SER A 25 7.39 -10.97 -9.29
N ALA A 26 6.10 -10.87 -8.95
CA ALA A 26 5.04 -11.64 -9.60
C ALA A 26 4.94 -11.31 -11.10
N LEU A 27 4.94 -10.03 -11.48
CA LEU A 27 4.82 -9.62 -12.89
C LEU A 27 6.02 -10.05 -13.75
N ILE A 28 7.22 -10.15 -13.16
CA ILE A 28 8.41 -10.67 -13.83
C ILE A 28 8.35 -12.19 -13.96
N ASN A 29 8.01 -12.89 -12.86
CA ASN A 29 7.97 -14.36 -12.83
C ASN A 29 6.92 -14.91 -13.81
N GLU A 30 5.76 -14.25 -13.89
CA GLU A 30 4.69 -14.59 -14.83
C GLU A 30 4.95 -14.09 -16.26
N LYS A 31 6.11 -13.47 -16.52
CA LYS A 31 6.51 -12.94 -17.83
C LYS A 31 5.52 -11.91 -18.41
N ILE A 32 4.73 -11.26 -17.55
CA ILE A 32 3.81 -10.17 -17.93
C ILE A 32 4.60 -8.90 -18.25
N LEU A 33 5.69 -8.67 -17.51
CA LEU A 33 6.64 -7.60 -17.77
C LEU A 33 8.02 -8.19 -18.08
N THR A 34 8.74 -7.55 -19.00
CA THR A 34 10.13 -7.89 -19.34
C THR A 34 11.15 -7.17 -18.45
N SER A 35 10.71 -6.13 -17.73
CA SER A 35 11.53 -5.39 -16.78
C SER A 35 10.73 -5.11 -15.50
N PRO A 36 11.39 -5.05 -14.33
CA PRO A 36 10.70 -4.85 -13.06
C PRO A 36 9.93 -3.53 -13.05
N ILE A 37 8.68 -3.57 -12.55
CA ILE A 37 7.90 -2.36 -12.28
C ILE A 37 8.65 -1.44 -11.31
N ARG A 38 8.60 -0.12 -11.49
CA ARG A 38 9.26 0.82 -10.57
C ARG A 38 8.47 0.89 -9.25
N VAL A 39 9.16 0.90 -8.11
CA VAL A 39 8.55 1.25 -6.82
C VAL A 39 8.77 2.75 -6.56
N THR A 40 7.69 3.49 -6.34
CA THR A 40 7.71 4.92 -6.03
C THR A 40 7.14 5.12 -4.61
N TYR A 41 7.85 5.84 -3.75
CA TYR A 41 7.40 6.07 -2.37
C TYR A 41 6.69 7.41 -2.24
N MET A 42 5.51 7.41 -1.62
CA MET A 42 4.71 8.61 -1.40
C MET A 42 4.10 8.60 0.01
N PRO A 43 4.90 8.85 1.06
CA PRO A 43 4.45 8.76 2.44
C PRO A 43 3.47 9.90 2.80
N GLY A 44 2.57 9.60 3.74
CA GLY A 44 1.72 10.61 4.39
C GLY A 44 0.29 10.14 4.66
N GLY A 45 -0.22 10.41 5.87
CA GLY A 45 -1.60 10.16 6.26
C GLY A 45 -2.06 8.70 6.12
N VAL A 46 -1.16 7.72 6.33
CA VAL A 46 -1.44 6.27 6.16
C VAL A 46 -2.03 5.97 4.77
N GLY A 47 -1.57 6.70 3.74
CA GLY A 47 -2.02 6.54 2.37
C GLY A 47 -2.89 7.68 1.82
N ALA A 48 -3.31 8.62 2.67
CA ALA A 48 -4.15 9.75 2.23
C ALA A 48 -3.49 10.59 1.13
N VAL A 49 -2.18 10.84 1.25
CA VAL A 49 -1.42 11.64 0.26
C VAL A 49 -1.39 10.94 -1.10
N ALA A 50 -1.00 9.66 -1.12
CA ALA A 50 -0.94 8.88 -2.35
C ALA A 50 -2.30 8.74 -3.02
N TYR A 51 -3.33 8.42 -2.22
CA TYR A 51 -4.69 8.28 -2.69
C TYR A 51 -5.22 9.57 -3.33
N ASN A 52 -5.13 10.71 -2.63
CA ASN A 52 -5.62 11.98 -3.16
C ASN A 52 -4.85 12.43 -4.40
N ALA A 53 -3.52 12.26 -4.43
CA ALA A 53 -2.70 12.60 -5.58
C ALA A 53 -3.10 11.79 -6.82
N VAL A 54 -3.27 10.48 -6.67
CA VAL A 54 -3.62 9.59 -7.79
C VAL A 54 -5.04 9.83 -8.27
N VAL A 55 -6.02 9.90 -7.37
CA VAL A 55 -7.43 10.14 -7.74
C VAL A 55 -7.60 11.50 -8.41
N ALA A 56 -6.95 12.55 -7.90
CA ALA A 56 -7.12 13.90 -8.44
C ALA A 56 -6.38 14.13 -9.76
N GLN A 57 -5.20 13.52 -9.96
CA GLN A 57 -4.29 13.88 -11.06
C GLN A 57 -4.10 12.74 -12.07
N ARG A 58 -4.39 11.50 -11.69
CA ARG A 58 -4.06 10.28 -12.45
C ARG A 58 -5.17 9.21 -12.46
N PRO A 59 -6.47 9.55 -12.55
CA PRO A 59 -7.57 8.61 -12.32
C PRO A 59 -7.66 7.43 -13.30
N ALA A 60 -6.99 7.52 -14.46
CA ALA A 60 -7.02 6.50 -15.51
C ALA A 60 -5.61 6.07 -15.98
N ASP A 61 -4.59 6.27 -15.15
CA ASP A 61 -3.22 5.88 -15.50
C ASP A 61 -3.04 4.36 -15.41
N ALA A 62 -3.26 3.67 -16.54
CA ALA A 62 -3.18 2.22 -16.65
C ALA A 62 -1.81 1.60 -16.34
N GLY A 63 -0.75 2.42 -16.21
CA GLY A 63 0.58 1.97 -15.81
C GLY A 63 0.81 1.95 -14.30
N THR A 64 -0.17 2.39 -13.50
CA THR A 64 0.04 2.71 -12.09
C THR A 64 -0.78 1.83 -11.17
N LEU A 65 -0.10 1.22 -10.21
CA LEU A 65 -0.69 0.51 -9.09
C LEU A 65 -0.43 1.33 -7.82
N VAL A 66 -1.35 1.29 -6.86
CA VAL A 66 -1.16 1.91 -5.54
C VAL A 66 -1.35 0.81 -4.51
N ALA A 67 -0.33 0.57 -3.70
CA ALA A 67 -0.43 -0.39 -2.61
C ALA A 67 -1.40 0.14 -1.53
N TRP A 68 -2.20 -0.76 -0.97
CA TRP A 68 -3.18 -0.43 0.06
C TRP A 68 -3.04 -1.35 1.27
N SER A 69 -3.58 -0.92 2.40
CA SER A 69 -3.64 -1.69 3.64
C SER A 69 -4.98 -1.51 4.34
N SER A 70 -5.30 -2.41 5.28
CA SER A 70 -6.49 -2.30 6.11
C SER A 70 -6.54 -0.98 6.90
N GLY A 71 -5.38 -0.45 7.33
CA GLY A 71 -5.30 0.85 8.00
C GLY A 71 -5.65 2.03 7.10
N SER A 72 -5.26 1.97 5.82
CA SER A 72 -5.66 2.96 4.81
C SER A 72 -7.17 2.90 4.56
N LEU A 73 -7.73 1.68 4.46
CA LEU A 73 -9.16 1.49 4.24
C LEU A 73 -9.99 1.99 5.42
N LEU A 74 -9.54 1.72 6.66
CA LEU A 74 -10.17 2.24 7.87
C LEU A 74 -10.18 3.77 7.88
N ASN A 75 -9.05 4.42 7.55
CA ASN A 75 -9.01 5.87 7.49
C ASN A 75 -9.91 6.44 6.40
N LEU A 76 -10.00 5.80 5.24
CA LEU A 76 -10.93 6.16 4.17
C LEU A 76 -12.38 6.07 4.65
N ALA A 77 -12.77 4.94 5.26
CA ALA A 77 -14.11 4.73 5.81
C ALA A 77 -14.46 5.71 6.94
N GLN A 78 -13.47 6.21 7.68
CA GLN A 78 -13.63 7.25 8.70
C GLN A 78 -13.67 8.67 8.11
N GLY A 79 -13.67 8.84 6.79
CA GLY A 79 -13.67 10.16 6.13
C GLY A 79 -12.35 10.94 6.27
N LYS A 80 -11.26 10.31 6.73
CA LYS A 80 -9.97 10.99 6.95
C LYS A 80 -9.19 11.27 5.67
N PHE A 81 -9.66 10.74 4.54
CA PHE A 81 -9.03 10.95 3.23
C PHE A 81 -9.60 12.15 2.47
N GLY A 82 -10.55 12.88 3.07
CA GLY A 82 -11.11 14.11 2.52
C GLY A 82 -12.33 13.83 1.64
N ARG A 83 -12.38 14.44 0.45
CA ARG A 83 -13.58 14.46 -0.39
C ARG A 83 -13.84 13.20 -1.21
N PHE A 84 -12.85 12.32 -1.33
CA PHE A 84 -12.92 11.12 -2.18
C PHE A 84 -13.15 9.87 -1.31
N ASP A 85 -13.90 8.91 -1.85
CA ASP A 85 -14.40 7.72 -1.15
C ASP A 85 -13.95 6.40 -1.83
N GLU A 86 -14.42 5.25 -1.34
CA GLU A 86 -14.05 3.94 -1.89
C GLU A 86 -14.42 3.74 -3.36
N ASN A 87 -15.28 4.60 -3.93
CA ASN A 87 -15.72 4.53 -5.32
C ASN A 87 -14.83 5.32 -6.27
N ALA A 88 -13.92 6.16 -5.75
CA ALA A 88 -13.02 6.98 -6.56
C ALA A 88 -11.83 6.20 -7.16
N VAL A 89 -11.71 4.90 -6.87
CA VAL A 89 -10.64 4.03 -7.36
C VAL A 89 -11.19 2.70 -7.85
N ARG A 90 -10.40 2.03 -8.70
CA ARG A 90 -10.65 0.64 -9.08
C ARG A 90 -9.86 -0.29 -8.16
N TRP A 91 -10.57 -1.03 -7.31
CA TRP A 91 -9.97 -2.11 -6.52
C TRP A 91 -9.59 -3.27 -7.45
N LEU A 92 -8.33 -3.73 -7.36
CA LEU A 92 -7.78 -4.73 -8.29
C LEU A 92 -7.71 -6.13 -7.69
N ALA A 93 -7.03 -6.26 -6.55
CA ALA A 93 -6.82 -7.55 -5.89
C ALA A 93 -6.38 -7.36 -4.44
N ALA A 94 -6.67 -8.37 -3.61
CA ALA A 94 -6.02 -8.56 -2.32
C ALA A 94 -4.84 -9.52 -2.52
N VAL A 95 -3.63 -9.09 -2.15
CA VAL A 95 -2.38 -9.86 -2.38
C VAL A 95 -1.89 -10.65 -1.17
N GLY A 96 -2.43 -10.36 0.02
CA GLY A 96 -1.99 -11.01 1.24
C GLY A 96 -2.73 -10.52 2.48
N THR A 97 -2.54 -11.26 3.57
CA THR A 97 -3.05 -10.91 4.90
C THR A 97 -1.88 -10.51 5.78
N SER A 98 -2.01 -9.38 6.48
CA SER A 98 -1.04 -8.95 7.49
C SER A 98 -1.61 -9.24 8.88
N TYR A 99 -0.88 -10.00 9.69
CA TYR A 99 -1.23 -10.27 11.08
C TYR A 99 -0.58 -9.24 12.00
N GLY A 100 -1.36 -8.65 12.89
CA GLY A 100 -0.84 -7.76 13.93
C GLY A 100 -0.08 -8.54 15.00
N ALA A 101 0.96 -7.92 15.55
CA ALA A 101 1.68 -8.44 16.70
C ALA A 101 1.73 -7.35 17.78
N ILE A 102 1.47 -7.74 19.02
CA ILE A 102 1.74 -6.90 20.19
C ILE A 102 3.16 -7.23 20.65
N ALA A 103 4.05 -6.26 20.57
CA ALA A 103 5.45 -6.43 20.92
C ALA A 103 5.85 -5.42 22.00
N VAL A 104 6.74 -5.84 22.88
CA VAL A 104 7.30 -5.01 23.95
C VAL A 104 8.82 -4.99 23.84
N LYS A 105 9.47 -4.00 24.46
CA LYS A 105 10.94 -3.98 24.59
C LYS A 105 11.40 -5.19 25.43
N SER A 106 12.61 -5.70 25.20
CA SER A 106 13.10 -6.91 25.89
C SER A 106 13.05 -6.85 27.43
N GLY A 107 13.24 -5.65 28.00
CA GLY A 107 13.16 -5.40 29.44
C GLY A 107 11.75 -5.12 30.00
N SER A 108 10.70 -5.28 29.21
CA SER A 108 9.31 -5.05 29.64
C SER A 108 8.92 -5.96 30.82
N PRO A 109 8.16 -5.47 31.81
CA PRO A 109 7.59 -6.32 32.86
C PRO A 109 6.55 -7.29 32.30
N TYR A 110 5.82 -6.91 31.25
CA TYR A 110 4.87 -7.78 30.56
C TYR A 110 5.62 -8.82 29.72
N LYS A 111 5.40 -10.10 30.03
CA LYS A 111 6.00 -11.28 29.38
C LYS A 111 4.98 -12.09 28.58
N ASN A 112 3.70 -11.95 28.89
CA ASN A 112 2.61 -12.60 28.17
C ASN A 112 1.37 -11.69 28.16
N PRO A 113 0.36 -11.96 27.30
CA PRO A 113 -0.82 -11.10 27.19
C PRO A 113 -1.72 -11.01 28.43
N ALA A 114 -1.54 -11.87 29.43
CA ALA A 114 -2.35 -11.88 30.64
C ALA A 114 -1.75 -11.07 31.81
N ASP A 115 -0.48 -10.65 31.69
CA ASP A 115 0.19 -9.77 32.67
C ASP A 115 -0.39 -8.34 32.64
#